data_AF-A0A940FKZ6-F1
#
_entry.id   AF-A0A940FKZ6-F1
#
_cell.length_a   1.000
_cell.length_b   1.000
_cell.length_c   1.000
_cell.angle_alpha   90.00
_cell.angle_beta   90.00
_cell.angle_gamma   90.00
#
_symmetry.space_group_name_H-M   'P 1'
#
loop_
_entity.id
_entity.type
_entity.pdbx_description
1 polymer ?
#
loop_
_entity_poly.entity_id
_entity_poly.type
_entity_poly.pdbx_seq_one_letter_code
_entity_poly.pdbx_strand_id
1 'polypeptide(L)'
;MNGTIIVAIITVGGSIFAAAITSYLTKAKDREAEWRSQKLAHYKRFMTALSAIVGPTPTTEEKVTFADAANDIFLVGSPDVLVALRGYLDETAESNTNKTVDRHDELLTILIFAIREDLGRKPNKPDEPFEFRLWSGKPRT
;
A
#
# COMPACT_ATOMS: atom_id res chain seq x y z
N MET A 1 -35.08 -47.30 6.42
CA MET A 1 -33.80 -46.82 5.85
C MET A 1 -32.66 -47.34 6.72
N ASN A 2 -31.67 -48.02 6.14
CA ASN A 2 -30.58 -48.62 6.89
C ASN A 2 -29.60 -47.52 7.36
N GLY A 3 -29.19 -47.50 8.63
CA GLY A 3 -28.34 -46.44 9.19
C GLY A 3 -27.05 -46.20 8.39
N THR A 4 -26.51 -47.25 7.79
CA THR A 4 -25.35 -47.21 6.89
C THR A 4 -25.55 -46.32 5.66
N ILE A 5 -26.75 -46.29 5.08
CA ILE A 5 -27.05 -45.49 3.88
C ILE A 5 -27.09 -44.00 4.25
N ILE A 6 -27.65 -43.66 5.43
CA ILE A 6 -27.71 -42.29 5.93
C ILE A 6 -26.29 -41.76 6.19
N VAL A 7 -25.45 -42.56 6.85
CA VAL A 7 -24.04 -42.19 7.12
C VAL A 7 -23.24 -42.02 5.83
N ALA A 8 -23.46 -42.88 4.82
CA ALA A 8 -22.80 -42.74 3.52
C ALA A 8 -23.20 -41.43 2.81
N ILE A 9 -24.49 -41.08 2.81
CA ILE A 9 -24.98 -39.82 2.21
C ILE A 9 -24.41 -38.61 2.93
N ILE A 10 -24.39 -38.61 4.27
CA ILE A 10 -23.82 -37.51 5.05
C ILE A 10 -22.32 -37.37 4.79
N THR A 11 -21.58 -38.49 4.72
CA THR A 11 -20.14 -38.47 4.46
C THR A 11 -19.82 -37.92 3.07
N VAL A 12 -20.55 -38.38 2.04
CA VAL A 12 -20.37 -37.90 0.66
C VAL A 12 -20.81 -36.45 0.51
N GLY A 13 -21.94 -36.07 1.11
CA GLY A 13 -22.41 -34.67 1.10
C GLY A 13 -21.44 -33.74 1.83
N GLY A 14 -20.94 -34.17 2.99
CA GLY A 14 -19.96 -33.43 3.78
C GLY A 14 -18.63 -33.22 3.05
N SER A 15 -18.12 -34.24 2.35
CA SER A 15 -16.86 -34.12 1.60
C SER A 15 -16.98 -33.18 0.40
N ILE A 16 -18.11 -33.22 -0.32
CA ILE A 16 -18.40 -32.29 -1.42
C ILE A 16 -18.50 -30.85 -0.90
N PHE A 17 -19.22 -30.66 0.21
CA PHE A 17 -19.39 -29.33 0.80
C PHE A 17 -18.05 -28.75 1.32
N ALA A 18 -17.24 -29.56 2.00
CA ALA A 18 -15.92 -29.16 2.46
C ALA A 18 -14.98 -28.81 1.29
N ALA A 19 -15.00 -29.60 0.21
CA ALA A 19 -14.21 -29.33 -0.99
C ALA A 19 -14.63 -28.02 -1.68
N ALA A 20 -15.93 -27.74 -1.73
CA ALA A 20 -16.46 -26.50 -2.30
C ALA A 20 -16.04 -25.27 -1.49
N ILE A 21 -16.17 -25.31 -0.15
CA ILE A 21 -15.71 -24.24 0.74
C ILE A 21 -14.21 -24.02 0.60
N THR A 22 -13.42 -25.09 0.64
CA THR A 22 -11.96 -25.01 0.51
C THR A 22 -11.57 -24.37 -0.81
N SER A 23 -12.17 -24.81 -1.92
CA SER A 23 -11.90 -24.27 -3.24
C SER A 23 -12.28 -22.79 -3.36
N TYR A 24 -13.39 -22.38 -2.74
CA TYR A 24 -13.80 -20.97 -2.69
C TYR A 24 -12.82 -20.11 -1.89
N LEU A 25 -12.42 -20.58 -0.70
CA LEU A 25 -11.46 -19.90 0.16
C LEU A 25 -10.09 -19.78 -0.53
N THR A 26 -9.61 -20.83 -1.19
CA THR A 26 -8.35 -20.78 -1.96
C THR A 26 -8.42 -19.72 -3.04
N LYS A 27 -9.46 -19.72 -3.89
CA LYS A 27 -9.64 -18.69 -4.93
C LYS A 27 -9.74 -17.27 -4.37
N ALA A 28 -10.37 -17.11 -3.21
CA ALA A 28 -10.45 -15.81 -2.55
C ALA A 28 -9.06 -15.33 -2.10
N LYS A 29 -8.25 -16.21 -1.52
CA LYS A 29 -6.87 -15.88 -1.11
C LYS A 29 -5.95 -15.61 -2.30
N ASP A 30 -6.11 -16.36 -3.40
CA ASP A 30 -5.33 -16.14 -4.62
C ASP A 30 -5.59 -14.75 -5.20
N ARG A 31 -6.85 -14.34 -5.31
CA ARG A 31 -7.21 -12.99 -5.76
C ARG A 31 -6.70 -11.89 -4.84
N GLU A 32 -6.76 -12.12 -3.53
CA GLU A 32 -6.25 -11.17 -2.55
C GLU A 32 -4.72 -11.03 -2.65
N ALA A 33 -4.01 -12.13 -2.88
CA ALA A 33 -2.56 -12.12 -3.10
C ALA A 33 -2.19 -11.41 -4.40
N GLU A 34 -2.92 -11.67 -5.48
CA GLU A 34 -2.74 -10.99 -6.77
C GLU A 34 -2.98 -9.48 -6.63
N TRP A 35 -4.07 -9.09 -5.98
CA TRP A 35 -4.40 -7.69 -5.71
C TRP A 35 -3.32 -6.99 -4.88
N ARG A 36 -2.82 -7.63 -3.81
CA ARG A 36 -1.69 -7.10 -3.02
C ARG A 36 -0.41 -6.96 -3.85
N SER A 37 -0.15 -7.90 -4.76
CA SER A 37 1.02 -7.86 -5.65
C SER A 37 0.94 -6.68 -6.62
N GLN A 38 -0.23 -6.46 -7.23
CA GLN A 38 -0.46 -5.32 -8.12
C GLN A 38 -0.28 -3.99 -7.39
N LYS A 39 -0.90 -3.84 -6.21
CA LYS A 39 -0.70 -2.67 -5.34
C LYS A 39 0.77 -2.41 -5.02
N LEU A 40 1.49 -3.47 -4.64
CA LEU A 40 2.92 -3.38 -4.35
C LEU A 40 3.73 -2.88 -5.56
N ALA A 41 3.35 -3.27 -6.78
CA ALA A 41 4.01 -2.79 -8.00
C ALA A 41 3.83 -1.28 -8.19
N HIS A 42 2.61 -0.75 -8.02
CA HIS A 42 2.35 0.69 -8.09
C HIS A 42 3.08 1.47 -6.99
N TYR A 43 3.05 0.97 -5.74
CA TYR A 43 3.76 1.63 -4.65
C TYR A 43 5.29 1.60 -4.84
N LYS A 44 5.85 0.51 -5.38
CA LYS A 44 7.27 0.47 -5.75
C LYS A 44 7.60 1.48 -6.83
N ARG A 45 6.78 1.58 -7.88
CA ARG A 45 6.96 2.58 -8.96
C ARG A 45 6.97 4.00 -8.37
N PHE A 46 6.04 4.29 -7.48
CA PHE A 46 5.99 5.57 -6.77
C PHE A 46 7.25 5.83 -5.94
N MET A 47 7.71 4.86 -5.14
CA MET A 47 8.93 5.04 -4.33
C MET A 47 10.18 5.25 -5.20
N THR A 48 10.28 4.57 -6.34
CA THR A 48 11.35 4.79 -7.31
C THR A 48 11.30 6.19 -7.90
N ALA A 49 10.11 6.65 -8.33
CA ALA A 49 9.94 7.99 -8.88
C ALA A 49 10.19 9.09 -7.84
N LEU A 50 9.75 8.87 -6.59
CA LEU A 50 10.04 9.75 -5.47
C LEU A 50 11.55 9.86 -5.22
N SER A 51 12.27 8.74 -5.25
CA SER A 51 13.73 8.76 -5.10
C SER A 51 14.44 9.51 -6.23
N ALA A 52 13.88 9.54 -7.44
CA ALA A 52 14.47 10.23 -8.59
C ALA A 52 14.35 11.76 -8.48
N ILE A 53 13.29 12.25 -7.81
CA ILE A 53 13.09 13.70 -7.63
C ILE A 53 13.77 14.27 -6.37
N VAL A 54 14.43 13.41 -5.58
CA VAL A 54 15.02 13.77 -4.30
C VAL A 54 16.55 13.90 -4.45
N GLY A 55 17.06 15.10 -4.16
CA GLY A 55 18.49 15.41 -4.22
C GLY A 55 18.77 16.63 -5.11
N PRO A 56 19.64 16.52 -6.13
CA PRO A 56 19.89 17.62 -7.07
C PRO A 56 18.62 18.02 -7.81
N THR A 57 18.58 19.23 -8.38
CA THR A 57 17.41 19.75 -9.08
C THR A 57 16.91 18.76 -10.13
N PRO A 58 15.69 18.22 -9.98
CA PRO A 58 15.19 17.18 -10.87
C PRO A 58 14.89 17.73 -12.27
N THR A 59 15.11 16.89 -13.27
CA THR A 59 14.75 17.15 -14.66
C THR A 59 13.23 17.18 -14.85
N THR A 60 12.77 17.79 -15.94
CA THR A 60 11.33 17.80 -16.27
C THR A 60 10.78 16.38 -16.44
N GLU A 61 11.57 15.47 -17.01
CA GLU A 61 11.16 14.06 -17.21
C GLU A 61 10.97 13.30 -15.89
N GLU A 62 11.85 13.53 -14.91
CA GLU A 62 11.72 12.95 -13.56
C GLU A 62 10.47 13.48 -12.84
N LYS A 63 10.17 14.78 -12.99
CA LYS A 63 8.95 15.39 -12.44
C LYS A 63 7.69 14.79 -13.07
N VAL A 64 7.67 14.60 -14.39
CA VAL A 64 6.54 13.94 -15.09
C VAL A 64 6.38 12.50 -14.62
N THR A 65 7.47 11.76 -14.52
CA THR A 65 7.46 10.37 -14.04
C THR A 65 6.92 10.25 -12.61
N PHE A 66 7.28 11.20 -11.73
CA PHE A 66 6.72 11.28 -10.39
C PHE A 66 5.23 11.60 -10.40
N ALA A 67 4.79 12.58 -11.20
CA ALA A 67 3.38 12.92 -11.33
C ALA A 67 2.55 11.73 -11.82
N ASP A 68 3.02 11.01 -12.84
CA ASP A 68 2.37 9.79 -13.34
C ASP A 68 2.29 8.70 -12.28
N ALA A 69 3.38 8.45 -11.55
CA ALA A 69 3.40 7.45 -10.49
C ALA A 69 2.52 7.83 -9.30
N ALA A 70 2.39 9.11 -8.97
CA ALA A 70 1.47 9.60 -7.95
C ALA A 70 0.01 9.46 -8.41
N ASN A 71 -0.27 9.72 -9.69
CA ASN A 71 -1.61 9.56 -10.27
C ASN A 71 -2.07 8.09 -10.30
N ASP A 72 -1.16 7.16 -10.57
CA ASP A 72 -1.44 5.72 -10.50
C ASP A 72 -1.95 5.30 -9.11
N ILE A 73 -1.43 5.92 -8.04
CA ILE A 73 -1.87 5.62 -6.68
C ILE A 73 -3.35 5.97 -6.48
N PHE A 74 -3.89 6.99 -7.17
CA PHE A 74 -5.32 7.31 -7.06
C PHE A 74 -6.24 6.17 -7.49
N LEU A 75 -5.77 5.26 -8.33
CA LEU A 75 -6.56 4.11 -8.80
C LEU A 75 -6.53 2.93 -7.81
N VAL A 76 -5.44 2.77 -7.06
CA VAL A 76 -5.19 1.57 -6.25
C VAL A 76 -5.16 1.83 -4.75
N GLY A 77 -4.93 3.07 -4.33
CA GLY A 77 -4.78 3.45 -2.93
C GLY A 77 -6.08 3.35 -2.14
N SER A 78 -5.97 2.94 -0.87
CA SER A 78 -7.08 3.09 0.09
C SER A 78 -7.35 4.57 0.37
N PRO A 79 -8.55 4.93 0.88
CA PRO A 79 -8.86 6.31 1.25
C PRO A 79 -7.81 6.97 2.15
N ASP A 80 -7.27 6.23 3.13
CA ASP A 80 -6.22 6.73 4.04
C ASP A 80 -4.92 7.06 3.29
N VAL A 81 -4.54 6.23 2.32
CA VAL A 81 -3.39 6.50 1.43
C VAL A 81 -3.64 7.75 0.60
N LEU A 82 -4.84 7.91 0.04
CA LEU A 82 -5.16 9.07 -0.81
C LEU A 82 -5.13 10.38 -0.02
N VAL A 83 -5.64 10.37 1.21
CA VAL A 83 -5.60 11.54 2.11
C VAL A 83 -4.14 11.89 2.45
N ALA A 84 -3.33 10.88 2.82
CA ALA A 84 -1.92 11.10 3.14
C ALA A 84 -1.12 11.58 1.92
N LEU A 85 -1.36 10.99 0.74
CA LEU A 85 -0.70 11.37 -0.51
C LEU A 85 -1.02 12.81 -0.87
N ARG A 86 -2.29 13.21 -0.79
CA ARG A 86 -2.69 14.59 -1.05
C ARG A 86 -2.00 15.57 -0.10
N GLY A 87 -1.96 15.26 1.20
CA GLY A 87 -1.25 16.11 2.17
C GLY A 87 0.22 16.27 1.82
N TYR A 88 0.89 15.18 1.44
CA TYR A 88 2.29 15.22 1.01
C TYR A 88 2.50 16.02 -0.29
N LEU A 89 1.62 15.85 -1.29
CA LEU A 89 1.68 16.61 -2.55
C LEU A 89 1.44 18.10 -2.32
N ASP A 90 0.50 18.48 -1.45
CA ASP A 90 0.22 19.88 -1.12
C ASP A 90 1.43 20.54 -0.41
N GLU A 91 2.12 19.83 0.48
CA GLU A 91 3.36 20.32 1.11
C GLU A 91 4.49 20.48 0.09
N THR A 92 4.65 19.51 -0.82
CA THR A 92 5.75 19.50 -1.80
C THR A 92 5.49 20.35 -3.05
N ALA A 93 4.25 20.81 -3.28
CA ALA A 93 3.86 21.60 -4.45
C ALA A 93 4.67 22.89 -4.60
N GLU A 94 5.16 23.22 -5.81
CA GLU A 94 5.93 24.45 -6.07
C GLU A 94 5.21 25.75 -5.65
N SER A 95 3.87 25.72 -5.62
CA SER A 95 3.03 26.83 -5.16
C SER A 95 3.07 27.07 -3.65
N ASN A 96 3.48 26.08 -2.85
CA ASN A 96 3.62 26.24 -1.40
C ASN A 96 4.92 26.98 -1.08
N THR A 97 4.82 28.22 -0.59
CA THR A 97 5.98 29.03 -0.19
C THR A 97 6.45 28.76 1.24
N ASN A 98 5.66 28.06 2.05
CA ASN A 98 5.91 27.82 3.47
C ASN A 98 6.39 26.39 3.76
N LYS A 99 7.07 25.76 2.80
CA LYS A 99 7.55 24.38 2.95
C LYS A 99 8.52 24.27 4.10
N THR A 100 8.36 23.24 4.93
CA THR A 100 9.33 22.92 5.98
C THR A 100 9.81 21.48 5.84
N VAL A 101 11.09 21.25 6.16
CA VAL A 101 11.67 19.90 6.16
C VAL A 101 10.95 19.02 7.18
N ASP A 102 10.57 19.59 8.33
CA ASP A 102 9.88 18.85 9.38
C ASP A 102 8.48 18.40 8.95
N ARG A 103 7.71 19.29 8.31
CA ARG A 103 6.38 18.94 7.80
C ARG A 103 6.45 17.94 6.65
N HIS A 104 7.45 18.08 5.78
CA HIS A 104 7.74 17.12 4.72
C HIS A 104 7.96 15.70 5.29
N ASP A 105 8.86 15.55 6.26
CA ASP A 105 9.21 14.24 6.83
C ASP A 105 8.04 13.65 7.65
N GLU A 106 7.27 14.49 8.35
CA GLU A 106 6.04 14.08 9.03
C GLU A 106 5.01 13.51 8.04
N LEU A 107 4.73 14.23 6.95
CA LEU A 107 3.76 13.81 5.95
C LEU A 107 4.22 12.58 5.16
N LEU A 108 5.52 12.49 4.86
CA LEU A 108 6.12 11.30 4.26
C LEU A 108 5.95 10.08 5.18
N THR A 109 6.13 10.28 6.49
CA THR A 109 5.95 9.24 7.49
C THR A 109 4.51 8.74 7.53
N ILE A 110 3.55 9.66 7.55
CA ILE A 110 2.11 9.34 7.52
C ILE A 110 1.76 8.56 6.24
N LEU A 111 2.27 9.01 5.09
CA LEU A 111 2.04 8.35 3.80
C LEU A 111 2.60 6.92 3.77
N ILE A 112 3.84 6.71 4.23
CA ILE A 112 4.45 5.37 4.24
C ILE A 112 3.70 4.43 5.20
N PHE A 113 3.25 4.91 6.36
CA PHE A 113 2.42 4.10 7.24
C PHE A 113 1.10 3.71 6.60
N ALA A 114 0.40 4.65 5.95
CA ALA A 114 -0.84 4.38 5.24
C ALA A 114 -0.64 3.33 4.13
N ILE A 115 0.44 3.44 3.33
CA ILE A 115 0.77 2.48 2.28
C ILE A 115 1.05 1.09 2.86
N ARG A 116 1.83 1.02 3.94
CA ARG A 116 2.14 -0.27 4.59
C ARG A 116 0.88 -0.91 5.19
N GLU A 117 -0.05 -0.12 5.71
CA GLU A 117 -1.32 -0.62 6.24
C GLU A 117 -2.23 -1.11 5.11
N ASP A 118 -2.28 -0.39 3.99
CA ASP A 118 -3.01 -0.81 2.78
C ASP A 118 -2.48 -2.11 2.18
N LEU A 119 -1.18 -2.37 2.30
CA LEU A 119 -0.55 -3.65 1.95
C LEU A 119 -0.81 -4.79 2.96
N GLY A 120 -1.52 -4.50 4.06
CA GLY A 120 -1.88 -5.48 5.08
C GLY A 120 -0.80 -5.78 6.11
N ARG A 121 0.22 -4.92 6.26
CA ARG A 121 1.21 -5.07 7.36
C ARG A 121 0.66 -4.47 8.65
N LYS A 122 0.51 -5.27 9.71
CA LYS A 122 0.19 -4.85 11.09
C LYS A 122 1.09 -5.64 12.08
N PRO A 123 1.47 -5.05 13.24
CA PRO A 123 1.30 -3.65 13.63
C PRO A 123 2.34 -2.76 12.92
N ASN A 124 1.90 -1.61 12.42
CA ASN A 124 2.74 -0.72 11.62
C ASN A 124 3.27 0.49 12.37
N LYS A 125 2.79 0.76 13.59
CA LYS A 125 3.24 1.90 14.38
C LYS A 125 4.25 1.40 15.42
N PRO A 126 5.49 1.90 15.40
CA PRO A 126 6.45 1.59 16.44
C PRO A 126 5.99 2.19 17.77
N ASP A 127 6.41 1.55 18.86
CA ASP A 127 6.11 2.00 20.23
C ASP A 127 6.82 3.32 20.58
N GLU A 128 7.86 3.66 19.81
CA GLU A 128 8.60 4.92 19.89
C GLU A 128 8.30 5.82 18.68
N PRO A 129 8.47 7.15 18.81
CA PRO A 129 8.33 8.07 17.69
C PRO A 129 9.29 7.68 16.56
N PHE A 130 8.74 7.26 15.43
CA PHE A 130 9.51 6.89 14.25
C PHE A 130 9.13 7.80 13.09
N GLU A 131 10.16 8.25 12.38
CA GLU A 131 10.04 9.12 11.23
C GLU A 131 10.77 8.48 10.07
N PHE A 132 10.06 8.34 8.94
CA PHE A 132 10.69 7.94 7.70
C PHE A 132 11.42 9.14 7.11
N ARG A 133 12.69 8.93 6.77
CA ARG A 133 13.51 9.90 6.04
C ARG A 133 14.09 9.24 4.81
N LEU A 134 14.21 10.01 3.74
CA LEU A 134 14.92 9.57 2.54
C LEU A 134 16.43 9.63 2.80
N TRP A 135 17.19 8.74 2.17
CA TRP A 135 18.64 8.55 2.42
C TRP A 135 19.48 9.83 2.25
N SER A 136 19.01 10.80 1.45
CA SER A 136 19.68 12.10 1.23
C SER A 136 19.01 13.29 1.95
N GLY A 137 18.09 13.02 2.89
CA GLY A 137 17.47 14.07 3.70
C GLY A 137 18.50 14.81 4.56
N LYS A 138 18.38 16.14 4.63
CA LYS A 138 19.28 16.97 5.46
C LYS A 138 19.12 16.56 6.94
N PRO A 139 20.21 16.25 7.68
CA PRO A 139 20.11 15.92 9.09
C PRO A 139 19.58 17.12 9.89
N ARG A 140 18.69 16.86 10.85
CA ARG A 140 18.27 17.86 11.83
C ARG A 140 19.49 18.26 12.68
N THR A 141 19.82 19.54 12.68
CA THR A 141 20.76 20.18 13.63
C THR A 141 20.02 20.60 14.88
#